data_AF-B3C738-F1
#
_entry.id   AF-B3C738-F1
#
_cell.length_a   1.000
_cell.length_b   1.000
_cell.length_c   1.000
_cell.angle_alpha   90.00
_cell.angle_beta   90.00
_cell.angle_gamma   90.00
#
_symmetry.space_group_name_H-M   'P 1'
#
loop_
_entity.id
_entity.type
_entity.pdbx_description
1 polymer ?
#
loop_
_entity_poly.entity_id
_entity_poly.type
_entity_poly.pdbx_seq_one_letter_code
_entity_poly.pdbx_strand_id
1 'polypeptide(L)'
;MYKLIRNIGFLAVLLGLGLVSCDEDYPKSHIAPYDTELLSIKITNAGADGNTVVEGTIDEDNKIINFPRLDMTTNFSALNLDAKLSDGATLQNSVLDFSMDEETASKTLVLRIVNQKRYKEYFIRVRKRIPVYGADFEKPTVYDFSGDNIYPDYGSLLTRCASYDGEHVLIVSRKTAPHLLKVSELKKGEIKPIMLDLTGVTGGTYSYNMGALTNGHVYIASLSGSQASPLKIYYWDTPTSKPEVIADIKVSDIPGAGNRHGDNISVNIDKNGNGFIFFGDNASTKFLRLTVSNHKTIGEPKVLTSSADATMVTNVYRIEDTEQYVWSGVRLPVTLVDESLGSKYAMNKSNLETEAVAPRIFTFNEERYLIVCSAGQGSASKATPSLVVYNLTKGSTVAEAMQKFDEGDNHNPDYKFILGGSGNGAALAQTDYLIEKDENGKDAKLCIFGSRTDSGFVICEFPIKQEEED
;
A
#
# COMPACT_ATOMS: atom_id res chain seq x y z
N MET A 1 27.01 83.69 -4.13
CA MET A 1 25.72 84.41 -4.16
C MET A 1 24.82 83.80 -3.09
N TYR A 2 24.29 84.62 -2.16
CA TYR A 2 23.20 84.37 -1.20
C TYR A 2 23.39 83.27 -0.13
N LYS A 3 23.70 83.57 1.15
CA LYS A 3 22.89 84.20 2.23
C LYS A 3 21.47 83.64 2.39
N LEU A 4 21.24 82.93 3.52
CA LEU A 4 20.12 83.05 4.48
C LEU A 4 20.30 81.93 5.53
N ILE A 5 20.79 82.15 6.76
CA ILE A 5 20.04 82.56 7.97
C ILE A 5 18.57 82.08 7.97
N ARG A 6 18.20 81.13 8.85
CA ARG A 6 17.37 81.39 10.05
C ARG A 6 16.99 80.08 10.83
N ASN A 7 17.47 80.02 12.06
CA ASN A 7 16.85 79.51 13.30
C ASN A 7 16.54 78.02 13.59
N ILE A 8 17.25 77.55 14.64
CA ILE A 8 16.75 77.03 15.93
C ILE A 8 16.29 75.56 16.02
N GLY A 9 16.96 74.86 16.94
CA GLY A 9 16.56 73.58 17.55
C GLY A 9 17.75 72.96 18.28
N PHE A 10 18.37 73.67 19.23
CA PHE A 10 18.25 73.41 20.68
C PHE A 10 18.62 71.99 21.14
N LEU A 11 19.58 71.94 22.07
CA LEU A 11 19.80 70.93 23.11
C LEU A 11 20.96 69.92 22.90
N ALA A 12 22.19 70.43 23.06
CA ALA A 12 23.37 69.64 23.39
C ALA A 12 23.95 70.14 24.72
N VAL A 13 23.37 69.70 25.83
CA VAL A 13 23.99 69.64 27.17
C VAL A 13 23.31 68.52 27.92
N LEU A 14 24.05 67.46 28.26
CA LEU A 14 23.95 66.74 29.55
C LEU A 14 24.97 65.59 29.57
N LEU A 15 25.85 65.66 30.58
CA LEU A 15 26.51 64.54 31.30
C LEU A 15 27.55 63.74 30.50
N GLY A 16 28.83 63.67 30.87
CA GLY A 16 29.42 63.69 32.21
C GLY A 16 29.79 62.27 32.63
N LEU A 17 31.06 62.08 33.02
CA LEU A 17 31.69 60.87 33.59
C LEU A 17 32.36 59.91 32.59
N GLY A 18 33.54 60.30 32.10
CA GLY A 18 34.58 59.35 31.69
C GLY A 18 35.23 58.77 32.95
N LEU A 19 34.74 57.60 33.37
CA LEU A 19 35.37 56.79 34.41
C LEU A 19 36.58 56.05 33.82
N VAL A 20 37.73 56.25 34.44
CA VAL A 20 38.87 55.36 34.38
C VAL A 20 38.38 53.98 34.85
N SER A 21 38.27 53.02 33.94
CA SER A 21 38.04 51.63 34.31
C SER A 21 39.31 51.13 34.98
N CYS A 22 39.24 50.85 36.28
CA CYS A 22 40.15 49.91 36.91
C CYS A 22 40.14 48.62 36.09
N ASP A 23 41.31 48.11 35.70
CA ASP A 23 41.46 46.68 35.48
C ASP A 23 41.22 46.02 36.84
N GLU A 24 39.97 45.65 37.11
CA GLU A 24 39.69 44.67 38.16
C GLU A 24 40.25 43.35 37.64
N ASP A 25 41.44 42.99 38.14
CA ASP A 25 41.86 41.60 38.28
C ASP A 25 40.81 40.90 39.17
N TYR A 26 39.70 40.50 38.55
CA TYR A 26 38.83 39.51 39.15
C TYR A 26 39.70 38.29 39.41
N PRO A 27 39.71 37.72 40.63
CA PRO A 27 40.30 36.41 40.80
C PRO A 27 39.63 35.51 39.76
N LYS A 28 40.44 34.94 38.85
CA LYS A 28 39.97 33.89 37.93
C LYS A 28 39.15 32.95 38.80
N SER A 29 37.85 32.85 38.49
CA SER A 29 36.92 31.97 39.19
C SER A 29 37.67 30.66 39.44
N HIS A 30 37.99 30.39 40.70
CA HIS A 30 38.41 29.06 41.07
C HIS A 30 37.28 28.16 40.56
N ILE A 31 37.59 27.25 39.63
CA ILE A 31 36.68 26.18 39.25
C ILE A 31 36.44 25.42 40.56
N ALA A 32 35.35 25.80 41.23
CA ALA A 32 34.95 25.14 42.44
C ALA A 32 34.61 23.70 42.04
N PRO A 33 35.01 22.68 42.81
CA PRO A 33 34.87 21.26 42.43
C PRO A 33 33.41 20.76 42.50
N TYR A 34 32.44 21.65 42.25
CA TYR A 34 31.01 21.45 42.47
C TYR A 34 30.21 21.43 41.17
N ASP A 35 30.88 21.31 40.02
CA ASP A 35 30.20 21.10 38.75
C ASP A 35 29.39 19.81 38.82
N THR A 36 28.19 19.85 38.27
CA THR A 36 27.21 18.76 38.34
C THR A 36 26.71 18.51 36.92
N GLU A 37 27.64 18.14 36.04
CA GLU A 37 27.39 17.86 34.62
C GLU A 37 27.41 16.35 34.34
N LEU A 38 26.57 15.93 33.40
CA LEU A 38 26.60 14.59 32.82
C LEU A 38 27.34 14.69 31.49
N LEU A 39 28.51 14.06 31.38
CA LEU A 39 29.36 14.17 30.19
C LEU A 39 29.05 13.08 29.16
N SER A 40 28.76 11.87 29.63
CA SER A 40 28.29 10.75 28.81
C SER A 40 27.56 9.74 29.69
N ILE A 41 26.69 8.92 29.09
CA ILE A 41 25.96 7.86 29.77
C ILE A 41 25.72 6.69 28.83
N LYS A 42 25.77 5.47 29.37
CA LYS A 42 25.46 4.24 28.63
C LYS A 42 24.68 3.26 29.50
N ILE A 43 23.87 2.44 28.84
CA ILE A 43 23.31 1.21 29.43
C ILE A 43 24.32 0.09 29.17
N THR A 44 24.59 -0.76 30.17
CA THR A 44 25.64 -1.79 30.08
C THR A 44 25.12 -3.22 29.99
N ASN A 45 23.80 -3.41 30.14
CA ASN A 45 23.17 -4.72 30.21
C ASN A 45 21.89 -4.84 29.36
N ALA A 46 21.88 -4.21 28.17
CA ALA A 46 20.78 -4.36 27.23
C ALA A 46 20.83 -5.72 26.50
N GLY A 47 19.78 -6.05 25.76
CA GLY A 47 19.70 -7.24 24.92
C GLY A 47 19.35 -8.53 25.68
N ALA A 48 19.08 -9.60 24.93
CA ALA A 48 18.76 -10.93 25.46
C ALA A 48 19.89 -11.51 26.35
N ASP A 49 21.14 -11.15 26.03
CA ASP A 49 22.34 -11.62 26.72
C ASP A 49 22.65 -10.84 27.99
N GLY A 50 21.99 -9.68 28.18
CA GLY A 50 22.21 -8.78 29.31
C GLY A 50 23.61 -8.17 29.34
N ASN A 51 24.32 -8.10 28.20
CA ASN A 51 25.70 -7.57 28.11
C ASN A 51 25.88 -6.54 26.99
N THR A 52 24.81 -6.22 26.25
CA THR A 52 24.89 -5.23 25.18
C THR A 52 25.02 -3.82 25.76
N VAL A 53 26.07 -3.11 25.34
CA VAL A 53 26.32 -1.71 25.73
C VAL A 53 25.66 -0.76 24.73
N VAL A 54 24.87 0.18 25.23
CA VAL A 54 24.14 1.15 24.41
C VAL A 54 24.44 2.56 24.92
N GLU A 55 25.06 3.37 24.08
CA GLU A 55 25.39 4.77 24.38
C GLU A 55 24.13 5.66 24.32
N GLY A 56 24.05 6.61 25.24
CA GLY A 56 22.97 7.59 25.33
C GLY A 56 23.37 8.94 24.75
N THR A 57 22.42 9.61 24.11
CA THR A 57 22.55 10.99 23.63
C THR A 57 21.96 11.93 24.66
N ILE A 58 22.74 12.94 25.06
CA ILE A 58 22.35 13.94 26.06
C ILE A 58 22.02 15.25 25.35
N ASP A 59 20.80 15.73 25.55
CA ASP A 59 20.38 17.09 25.24
C ASP A 59 20.47 17.92 26.53
N GLU A 60 21.57 18.67 26.65
CA GLU A 60 21.84 19.46 27.85
C GLU A 60 20.85 20.63 27.98
N ASP A 61 20.39 21.24 26.89
CA ASP A 61 19.49 22.39 26.96
C ASP A 61 18.11 21.98 27.49
N ASN A 62 17.59 20.84 27.03
CA ASN A 62 16.29 20.32 27.44
C ASN A 62 16.36 19.35 28.63
N LYS A 63 17.57 18.99 29.07
CA LYS A 63 17.83 18.00 30.13
C LYS A 63 17.21 16.64 29.82
N ILE A 64 17.34 16.19 28.57
CA ILE A 64 16.79 14.90 28.10
C ILE A 64 17.94 13.96 27.74
N ILE A 65 17.78 12.67 28.09
CA ILE A 65 18.67 11.60 27.66
C ILE A 65 17.86 10.61 26.84
N ASN A 66 18.32 10.32 25.63
CA ASN A 66 17.73 9.30 24.76
C ASN A 66 18.72 8.17 24.49
N PHE A 67 18.20 6.96 24.34
CA PHE A 67 18.96 5.81 23.85
C PHE A 67 18.36 5.33 22.53
N PRO A 68 19.17 4.71 21.65
CA PRO A 68 18.66 3.82 20.62
C PRO A 68 17.65 2.84 21.20
N ARG A 69 16.68 2.41 20.37
CA ARG A 69 15.66 1.45 20.79
C ARG A 69 16.31 0.14 21.24
N LEU A 70 15.89 -0.37 22.40
CA LEU A 70 16.43 -1.59 23.00
C LEU A 70 15.62 -2.82 22.58
N ASP A 71 16.28 -3.96 22.42
CA ASP A 71 15.65 -5.24 22.12
C ASP A 71 14.52 -5.55 23.13
N MET A 72 13.39 -6.08 22.66
CA MET A 72 12.24 -6.43 23.52
C MET A 72 12.57 -7.46 24.59
N THR A 73 13.59 -8.28 24.37
CA THR A 73 14.07 -9.29 25.33
C THR A 73 14.99 -8.72 26.42
N THR A 74 15.31 -7.42 26.36
CA THR A 74 16.08 -6.74 27.41
C THR A 74 15.34 -6.82 28.75
N ASN A 75 16.06 -7.06 29.85
CA ASN A 75 15.48 -6.96 31.19
C ASN A 75 15.30 -5.49 31.61
N PHE A 76 14.17 -4.90 31.23
CA PHE A 76 13.85 -3.52 31.55
C PHE A 76 13.65 -3.23 33.05
N SER A 77 13.51 -4.26 33.90
CA SER A 77 13.30 -4.06 35.35
C SER A 77 14.56 -3.61 36.10
N ALA A 78 15.74 -3.75 35.50
CA ALA A 78 17.01 -3.44 36.14
C ALA A 78 18.08 -3.03 35.12
N LEU A 79 17.91 -1.87 34.48
CA LEU A 79 18.91 -1.34 33.54
C LEU A 79 20.07 -0.68 34.29
N ASN A 80 21.30 -1.14 34.01
CA ASN A 80 22.53 -0.66 34.60
C ASN A 80 23.09 0.52 33.80
N LEU A 81 23.17 1.68 34.44
CA LEU A 81 23.71 2.92 33.90
C LEU A 81 25.15 3.11 34.34
N ASP A 82 26.03 3.34 33.38
CA ASP A 82 27.40 3.80 33.59
C ASP A 82 27.53 5.21 33.00
N ALA A 83 28.06 6.15 33.77
CA ALA A 83 28.08 7.57 33.40
C ALA A 83 29.43 8.21 33.72
N LYS A 84 29.89 9.05 32.81
CA LYS A 84 31.00 9.96 33.05
C LYS A 84 30.44 11.30 33.51
N LEU A 85 30.85 11.75 34.69
CA LEU A 85 30.34 12.96 35.35
C LEU A 85 31.47 13.96 35.59
N SER A 86 31.11 15.20 35.95
CA SER A 86 32.05 16.15 36.55
C SER A 86 32.74 15.58 37.80
N ASP A 87 33.94 16.06 38.11
CA ASP A 87 34.70 15.64 39.29
C ASP A 87 33.88 15.80 40.58
N GLY A 88 33.78 14.72 41.35
CA GLY A 88 33.04 14.67 42.62
C GLY A 88 31.53 14.43 42.50
N ALA A 89 30.97 14.41 41.28
CA ALA A 89 29.57 14.09 41.06
C ALA A 89 29.32 12.57 41.00
N THR A 90 28.15 12.13 41.45
CA THR A 90 27.70 10.73 41.42
C THR A 90 26.26 10.61 40.96
N LEU A 91 25.92 9.50 40.28
CA LEU A 91 24.52 9.13 40.04
C LEU A 91 23.84 8.79 41.37
N GLN A 92 22.61 9.28 41.57
CA GLN A 92 21.82 8.87 42.73
C GLN A 92 21.45 7.38 42.66
N ASN A 93 21.09 6.90 41.46
CA ASN A 93 20.83 5.49 41.17
C ASN A 93 21.57 5.13 39.89
N SER A 94 22.38 4.07 39.93
CA SER A 94 23.00 3.47 38.75
C SER A 94 22.17 2.32 38.16
N VAL A 95 21.05 1.95 38.80
CA VAL A 95 20.12 0.93 38.30
C VAL A 95 18.71 1.52 38.32
N LEU A 96 18.00 1.45 37.20
CA LEU A 96 16.63 1.98 37.06
C LEU A 96 15.67 0.91 36.50
N ASP A 97 14.42 1.00 36.96
CA ASP A 97 13.32 0.11 36.56
C ASP A 97 12.46 0.76 35.45
N PHE A 98 12.79 0.42 34.22
CA PHE A 98 12.03 0.77 33.01
C PHE A 98 10.99 -0.29 32.63
N SER A 99 10.51 -1.12 33.56
CA SER A 99 9.46 -2.11 33.26
C SER A 99 8.26 -1.44 32.59
N MET A 100 7.81 -2.08 31.51
CA MET A 100 6.76 -1.64 30.60
C MET A 100 5.93 -2.88 30.24
N ASP A 101 4.60 -2.76 30.23
CA ASP A 101 3.71 -3.80 29.67
C ASP A 101 3.94 -3.98 28.16
N GLU A 102 3.29 -4.99 27.54
CA GLU A 102 3.48 -5.30 26.12
C GLU A 102 3.12 -4.14 25.19
N GLU A 103 2.15 -3.31 25.56
CA GLU A 103 1.64 -2.21 24.74
C GLU A 103 2.46 -0.90 24.89
N THR A 104 3.18 -0.74 26.01
CA THR A 104 3.98 0.45 26.27
C THR A 104 5.31 0.40 25.52
N ALA A 105 5.45 1.27 24.52
CA ALA A 105 6.63 1.39 23.65
C ALA A 105 7.81 2.15 24.27
N SER A 106 7.55 3.04 25.24
CA SER A 106 8.59 3.85 25.87
C SER A 106 8.22 4.25 27.28
N LYS A 107 9.25 4.47 28.11
CA LYS A 107 9.10 4.95 29.48
C LYS A 107 10.17 5.99 29.78
N THR A 108 9.74 7.08 30.40
CA THR A 108 10.61 8.18 30.83
C THR A 108 10.69 8.21 32.35
N LEU A 109 11.90 8.27 32.88
CA LEU A 109 12.18 8.41 34.32
C LEU A 109 13.05 9.64 34.58
N VAL A 110 13.21 10.00 35.85
CA VAL A 110 14.13 11.05 36.28
C VAL A 110 15.45 10.41 36.71
N LEU A 111 16.55 10.83 36.09
CA LEU A 111 17.91 10.53 36.51
C LEU A 111 18.49 11.73 37.25
N ARG A 112 18.90 11.55 38.50
CA ARG A 112 19.51 12.62 39.31
C ARG A 112 21.01 12.38 39.48
N ILE A 113 21.79 13.42 39.20
CA ILE A 113 23.21 13.51 39.55
C ILE A 113 23.37 14.46 40.73
N VAL A 114 24.24 14.11 41.68
CA VAL A 114 24.46 14.87 42.92
C VAL A 114 25.94 15.14 43.08
N ASN A 115 26.30 16.38 43.41
CA ASN A 115 27.63 16.78 43.86
C ASN A 115 27.49 17.67 45.10
N GLN A 116 27.83 17.13 46.27
CA GLN A 116 27.68 17.79 47.56
C GLN A 116 26.27 18.33 47.83
N LYS A 117 26.06 19.65 47.76
CA LYS A 117 24.77 20.33 47.97
C LYS A 117 24.03 20.66 46.68
N ARG A 118 24.60 20.33 45.52
CA ARG A 118 24.01 20.56 44.20
C ARG A 118 23.50 19.26 43.61
N TYR A 119 22.44 19.37 42.83
CA TYR A 119 21.94 18.28 42.01
C TYR A 119 21.48 18.82 40.67
N LYS A 120 21.49 17.94 39.67
CA LYS A 120 20.87 18.18 38.36
C LYS A 120 20.07 16.95 37.97
N GLU A 121 18.95 17.17 37.32
CA GLU A 121 18.02 16.12 36.91
C GLU A 121 17.90 16.09 35.39
N TYR A 122 17.78 14.88 34.87
CA TYR A 122 17.53 14.62 33.46
C TYR A 122 16.31 13.71 33.32
N PHE A 123 15.53 13.93 32.27
CA PHE A 123 14.52 12.98 31.83
C PHE A 123 15.19 11.93 30.94
N ILE A 124 15.34 10.72 31.47
CA ILE A 124 15.90 9.58 30.75
C ILE A 124 14.79 8.78 30.09
N ARG A 125 14.79 8.70 28.76
CA ARG A 125 13.80 7.98 27.96
C ARG A 125 14.39 6.71 27.37
N VAL A 126 13.77 5.57 27.70
CA VAL A 126 14.09 4.26 27.12
C VAL A 126 12.93 3.81 26.23
N ARG A 127 13.24 3.27 25.06
CA ARG A 127 12.28 2.82 24.04
C ARG A 127 12.52 1.35 23.70
N LYS A 128 11.45 0.60 23.46
CA LYS A 128 11.52 -0.76 22.88
C LYS A 128 11.72 -0.68 21.37
N ARG A 129 12.51 -1.60 20.83
CA ARG A 129 12.58 -1.90 19.41
C ARG A 129 11.32 -2.70 19.07
N ILE A 130 10.36 -2.05 18.41
CA ILE A 130 9.11 -2.70 17.99
C ILE A 130 9.32 -3.12 16.54
N PRO A 131 9.30 -4.43 16.23
CA PRO A 131 9.37 -4.89 14.85
C PRO A 131 8.25 -4.26 14.03
N VAL A 132 8.59 -3.76 12.85
CA VAL A 132 7.63 -3.23 11.90
C VAL A 132 7.44 -4.21 10.76
N TYR A 133 6.19 -4.35 10.31
CA TYR A 133 5.79 -5.31 9.30
C TYR A 133 5.07 -4.60 8.16
N GLY A 134 4.89 -5.32 7.06
CA GLY A 134 4.12 -4.84 5.92
C GLY A 134 4.84 -3.80 5.06
N ALA A 135 4.05 -3.13 4.22
CA ALA A 135 4.47 -2.09 3.30
C ALA A 135 4.50 -0.71 3.97
N ASP A 136 5.46 0.11 3.56
CA ASP A 136 5.54 1.51 3.97
C ASP A 136 4.73 2.39 3.00
N PHE A 137 3.42 2.53 3.27
CA PHE A 137 2.51 3.32 2.45
C PHE A 137 2.78 4.84 2.47
N GLU A 138 3.67 5.32 3.35
CA GLU A 138 4.12 6.71 3.39
C GLU A 138 5.20 7.00 2.34
N LYS A 139 5.81 5.95 1.76
CA LYS A 139 6.88 6.05 0.75
C LYS A 139 6.50 5.45 -0.61
N PRO A 140 5.38 5.87 -1.23
CA PRO A 140 5.01 5.38 -2.56
C PRO A 140 5.98 5.89 -3.63
N THR A 141 6.41 5.00 -4.51
CA THR A 141 6.90 5.38 -5.85
C THR A 141 5.78 5.16 -6.85
N VAL A 142 5.30 6.24 -7.50
CA VAL A 142 4.12 6.20 -8.36
C VAL A 142 4.49 6.41 -9.83
N TYR A 143 3.97 5.54 -10.69
CA TYR A 143 4.01 5.68 -12.14
C TYR A 143 2.57 5.82 -12.66
N ASP A 144 2.20 7.07 -12.97
CA ASP A 144 0.82 7.47 -13.26
C ASP A 144 0.56 7.64 -14.75
N PHE A 145 -0.45 6.90 -15.24
CA PHE A 145 -0.97 6.96 -16.61
C PHE A 145 -2.50 7.19 -16.58
N SER A 146 -2.96 7.96 -15.60
CA SER A 146 -4.34 8.33 -15.34
C SER A 146 -4.49 9.85 -15.21
N GLY A 147 -5.71 10.35 -14.97
CA GLY A 147 -5.97 11.78 -14.79
C GLY A 147 -5.45 12.63 -15.96
N ASP A 148 -4.61 13.63 -15.66
CA ASP A 148 -3.99 14.50 -16.67
C ASP A 148 -2.98 13.75 -17.56
N ASN A 149 -2.44 12.62 -17.08
CA ASN A 149 -1.51 11.75 -17.79
C ASN A 149 -2.19 10.50 -18.38
N ILE A 150 -3.52 10.56 -18.58
CA ILE A 150 -4.31 9.42 -19.04
C ILE A 150 -3.69 8.75 -20.28
N TYR A 151 -3.50 7.43 -20.20
CA TYR A 151 -3.01 6.66 -21.34
C TYR A 151 -3.94 6.88 -22.55
N PRO A 152 -3.42 7.20 -23.76
CA PRO A 152 -4.25 7.69 -24.87
C PRO A 152 -5.40 6.77 -25.31
N ASP A 153 -5.29 5.47 -25.06
CA ASP A 153 -6.34 4.50 -25.38
C ASP A 153 -7.47 4.46 -24.36
N TYR A 154 -7.26 5.02 -23.17
CA TYR A 154 -8.27 5.15 -22.12
C TYR A 154 -9.21 6.34 -22.30
N GLY A 155 -8.96 7.28 -23.23
CA GLY A 155 -9.86 8.42 -23.46
C GLY A 155 -11.21 8.09 -24.13
N SER A 156 -11.66 6.83 -24.05
CA SER A 156 -12.96 6.36 -24.54
C SER A 156 -13.31 4.98 -23.95
N LEU A 157 -14.57 4.55 -24.09
CA LEU A 157 -15.03 3.22 -23.68
C LEU A 157 -14.59 2.06 -24.61
N LEU A 158 -13.65 2.30 -25.53
CA LEU A 158 -13.09 1.29 -26.44
C LEU A 158 -11.99 0.45 -25.78
N THR A 159 -11.38 0.95 -24.71
CA THR A 159 -10.44 0.20 -23.86
C THR A 159 -11.06 0.08 -22.48
N ARG A 160 -11.37 -1.14 -22.06
CA ARG A 160 -12.10 -1.40 -20.81
C ARG A 160 -11.33 -2.24 -19.81
N CYS A 161 -10.14 -2.69 -20.21
CA CYS A 161 -9.36 -3.62 -19.43
C CYS A 161 -7.87 -3.37 -19.64
N ALA A 162 -7.17 -3.31 -18.52
CA ALA A 162 -5.74 -3.55 -18.45
C ALA A 162 -5.42 -4.55 -17.35
N SER A 163 -4.25 -5.18 -17.45
CA SER A 163 -3.74 -6.10 -16.44
C SER A 163 -2.22 -5.96 -16.33
N TYR A 164 -1.66 -6.29 -15.18
CA TYR A 164 -0.25 -6.11 -14.84
C TYR A 164 0.31 -7.37 -14.18
N ASP A 165 1.55 -7.73 -14.53
CA ASP A 165 2.26 -8.88 -13.94
C ASP A 165 3.65 -8.51 -13.36
N GLY A 166 4.02 -7.23 -13.37
CA GLY A 166 5.35 -6.76 -12.97
C GLY A 166 6.30 -6.50 -14.13
N GLU A 167 6.19 -7.25 -15.23
CA GLU A 167 7.01 -7.08 -16.42
C GLU A 167 6.29 -6.22 -17.47
N HIS A 168 5.00 -6.48 -17.65
CA HIS A 168 4.15 -5.85 -18.63
C HIS A 168 2.88 -5.29 -18.03
N VAL A 169 2.35 -4.26 -18.70
CA VAL A 169 0.94 -3.88 -18.63
C VAL A 169 0.29 -4.29 -19.94
N LEU A 170 -0.70 -5.17 -19.88
CA LEU A 170 -1.60 -5.47 -20.99
C LEU A 170 -2.63 -4.37 -21.11
N ILE A 171 -2.83 -3.85 -22.32
CA ILE A 171 -3.91 -2.93 -22.66
C ILE A 171 -4.82 -3.64 -23.68
N VAL A 172 -6.08 -3.90 -23.31
CA VAL A 172 -7.06 -4.53 -24.21
C VAL A 172 -7.85 -3.45 -24.95
N SER A 173 -7.17 -2.78 -25.90
CA SER A 173 -7.76 -1.69 -26.67
C SER A 173 -8.44 -2.18 -27.95
N ARG A 174 -9.67 -1.72 -28.19
CA ARG A 174 -10.33 -1.76 -29.52
C ARG A 174 -10.13 -0.48 -30.34
N LYS A 175 -9.52 0.55 -29.75
CA LYS A 175 -9.21 1.80 -30.46
C LYS A 175 -8.00 1.62 -31.37
N THR A 176 -6.96 0.94 -30.86
CA THR A 176 -5.72 0.64 -31.58
C THR A 176 -5.66 -0.85 -31.89
N ALA A 177 -5.32 -1.66 -30.88
CA ALA A 177 -5.37 -3.11 -30.82
C ALA A 177 -4.84 -3.54 -29.43
N PRO A 178 -5.08 -4.77 -28.97
CA PRO A 178 -4.46 -5.27 -27.76
C PRO A 178 -2.93 -5.30 -27.86
N HIS A 179 -2.26 -4.79 -26.84
CA HIS A 179 -0.80 -4.67 -26.81
C HIS A 179 -0.28 -4.72 -25.38
N LEU A 180 1.03 -4.96 -25.24
CA LEU A 180 1.75 -4.87 -23.98
C LEU A 180 2.59 -3.60 -23.92
N LEU A 181 2.79 -3.10 -22.71
CA LEU A 181 3.75 -2.04 -22.40
C LEU A 181 4.75 -2.59 -21.38
N LYS A 182 6.05 -2.48 -21.66
CA LYS A 182 7.08 -2.90 -20.70
C LYS A 182 7.13 -1.95 -19.52
N VAL A 183 6.97 -2.49 -18.32
CA VAL A 183 6.99 -1.71 -17.07
C VAL A 183 8.31 -0.95 -16.93
N SER A 184 9.44 -1.57 -17.26
CA SER A 184 10.76 -0.91 -17.22
C SER A 184 10.90 0.32 -18.12
N GLU A 185 10.14 0.39 -19.21
CA GLU A 185 10.09 1.55 -20.11
C GLU A 185 9.07 2.58 -19.60
N LEU A 186 7.91 2.14 -19.09
CA LEU A 186 6.93 3.01 -18.43
C LEU A 186 7.55 3.76 -17.25
N LYS A 187 8.40 3.12 -16.46
CA LYS A 187 9.13 3.74 -15.34
C LYS A 187 10.07 4.88 -15.76
N LYS A 188 10.48 4.92 -17.04
CA LYS A 188 11.28 5.99 -17.65
C LYS A 188 10.42 7.04 -18.36
N GLY A 189 9.10 6.89 -18.34
CA GLY A 189 8.16 7.70 -19.10
C GLY A 189 8.10 7.35 -20.59
N GLU A 190 8.59 6.17 -20.99
CA GLU A 190 8.63 5.74 -22.39
C GLU A 190 7.45 4.83 -22.73
N ILE A 191 6.65 5.23 -23.72
CA ILE A 191 5.51 4.45 -24.23
C ILE A 191 5.90 3.79 -25.54
N LYS A 192 6.16 2.48 -25.49
CA LYS A 192 6.52 1.64 -26.65
C LYS A 192 5.62 0.40 -26.71
N PRO A 193 4.46 0.47 -27.39
CA PRO A 193 3.55 -0.66 -27.50
C PRO A 193 4.18 -1.88 -28.19
N ILE A 194 4.01 -3.05 -27.59
CA ILE A 194 4.32 -4.36 -28.18
C ILE A 194 2.99 -4.95 -28.62
N MET A 195 2.69 -4.81 -29.92
CA MET A 195 1.42 -5.26 -30.49
C MET A 195 1.36 -6.80 -30.51
N LEU A 196 0.26 -7.36 -30.04
CA LEU A 196 0.02 -8.80 -30.11
C LEU A 196 -0.36 -9.21 -31.54
N ASP A 197 0.03 -10.41 -31.97
CA ASP A 197 -0.49 -10.99 -33.22
C ASP A 197 -1.99 -11.27 -33.06
N LEU A 198 -2.82 -10.71 -33.95
CA LEU A 198 -4.28 -10.88 -33.93
C LEU A 198 -4.80 -11.78 -35.06
N THR A 199 -3.93 -12.53 -35.74
CA THR A 199 -4.31 -13.43 -36.82
C THR A 199 -5.37 -14.43 -36.36
N GLY A 200 -6.57 -14.35 -36.92
CA GLY A 200 -7.68 -15.23 -36.56
C GLY A 200 -8.46 -14.84 -35.30
N VAL A 201 -8.08 -13.75 -34.61
CA VAL A 201 -8.81 -13.19 -33.47
C VAL A 201 -10.06 -12.48 -33.98
N THR A 202 -11.15 -13.23 -34.11
CA THR A 202 -12.42 -12.79 -34.71
C THR A 202 -13.62 -13.52 -34.09
N GLY A 203 -14.80 -12.92 -34.21
CA GLY A 203 -16.06 -13.45 -33.65
C GLY A 203 -16.44 -12.81 -32.33
N GLY A 204 -17.67 -13.03 -31.89
CA GLY A 204 -18.28 -12.27 -30.80
C GLY A 204 -18.83 -10.93 -31.30
N THR A 205 -19.58 -10.25 -30.44
CA THR A 205 -20.04 -8.88 -30.69
C THR A 205 -18.87 -7.90 -30.66
N TYR A 206 -17.90 -8.13 -29.78
CA TYR A 206 -16.54 -7.57 -29.89
C TYR A 206 -15.54 -8.73 -29.93
N SER A 207 -14.57 -8.66 -30.84
CA SER A 207 -13.55 -9.71 -30.98
C SER A 207 -12.66 -9.88 -29.76
N TYR A 208 -12.54 -8.83 -28.96
CA TYR A 208 -11.89 -8.83 -27.66
C TYR A 208 -12.47 -7.68 -26.82
N ASN A 209 -12.53 -7.85 -25.51
CA ASN A 209 -13.01 -6.82 -24.59
C ASN A 209 -12.25 -6.84 -23.26
N MET A 210 -12.13 -8.01 -22.65
CA MET A 210 -11.44 -8.23 -21.37
C MET A 210 -10.22 -9.12 -21.56
N GLY A 211 -9.27 -9.04 -20.63
CA GLY A 211 -8.09 -9.90 -20.63
C GLY A 211 -7.36 -9.91 -19.29
N ALA A 212 -6.30 -10.69 -19.21
CA ALA A 212 -5.44 -10.76 -18.03
C ALA A 212 -4.03 -11.21 -18.43
N LEU A 213 -3.05 -10.81 -17.62
CA LEU A 213 -1.73 -11.43 -17.58
C LEU A 213 -1.69 -12.44 -16.43
N THR A 214 -1.18 -13.64 -16.69
CA THR A 214 -0.94 -14.65 -15.65
C THR A 214 0.15 -15.61 -16.10
N ASN A 215 1.10 -15.90 -15.21
CA ASN A 215 2.27 -16.74 -15.48
C ASN A 215 3.09 -16.32 -16.73
N GLY A 216 3.14 -15.03 -17.04
CA GLY A 216 3.81 -14.50 -18.24
C GLY A 216 3.04 -14.72 -19.56
N HIS A 217 1.82 -15.26 -19.49
CA HIS A 217 0.95 -15.48 -20.65
C HIS A 217 -0.14 -14.43 -20.74
N VAL A 218 -0.64 -14.22 -21.96
CA VAL A 218 -1.76 -13.30 -22.22
C VAL A 218 -3.05 -14.07 -22.47
N TYR A 219 -4.11 -13.71 -21.77
CA TYR A 219 -5.46 -14.19 -22.01
C TYR A 219 -6.34 -13.02 -22.46
N ILE A 220 -7.08 -13.17 -23.55
CA ILE A 220 -8.05 -12.17 -24.02
C ILE A 220 -9.36 -12.86 -24.37
N ALA A 221 -10.47 -12.31 -23.94
CA ALA A 221 -11.80 -12.83 -24.22
C ALA A 221 -12.60 -11.90 -25.13
N SER A 222 -13.38 -12.49 -26.04
CA SER A 222 -14.40 -11.78 -26.81
C SER A 222 -15.55 -11.30 -25.90
N LEU A 223 -16.36 -10.38 -26.41
CA LEU A 223 -17.66 -10.08 -25.82
C LEU A 223 -18.75 -10.80 -26.63
N SER A 224 -19.47 -11.71 -25.98
CA SER A 224 -20.66 -12.35 -26.54
C SER A 224 -21.90 -11.52 -26.16
N GLY A 225 -22.48 -10.80 -27.12
CA GLY A 225 -23.61 -9.89 -26.87
C GLY A 225 -24.99 -10.56 -26.86
N SER A 226 -25.08 -11.84 -27.20
CA SER A 226 -26.32 -12.62 -27.24
C SER A 226 -26.00 -14.12 -27.21
N GLN A 227 -27.01 -14.96 -27.01
CA GLN A 227 -26.84 -16.43 -26.99
C GLN A 227 -26.22 -17.01 -28.28
N ALA A 228 -26.42 -16.34 -29.42
CA ALA A 228 -25.86 -16.76 -30.71
C ALA A 228 -24.44 -16.25 -30.95
N SER A 229 -23.97 -15.27 -30.17
CA SER A 229 -22.64 -14.68 -30.30
C SER A 229 -21.62 -15.55 -29.54
N PRO A 230 -20.50 -15.98 -30.15
CA PRO A 230 -19.56 -16.84 -29.46
C PRO A 230 -18.76 -16.08 -28.39
N LEU A 231 -18.59 -16.70 -27.23
CA LEU A 231 -17.65 -16.27 -26.20
C LEU A 231 -16.34 -17.04 -26.42
N LYS A 232 -15.32 -16.36 -26.95
CA LYS A 232 -14.03 -16.95 -27.29
C LYS A 232 -12.96 -16.51 -26.31
N ILE A 233 -12.02 -17.40 -26.00
CA ILE A 233 -10.84 -17.09 -25.21
C ILE A 233 -9.61 -17.37 -26.08
N TYR A 234 -8.77 -16.35 -26.20
CA TYR A 234 -7.52 -16.38 -26.93
C TYR A 234 -6.36 -16.37 -25.95
N TYR A 235 -5.30 -17.09 -26.29
CA TYR A 235 -4.12 -17.27 -25.47
C TYR A 235 -2.86 -16.96 -26.28
N TRP A 236 -1.90 -16.28 -25.66
CA TRP A 236 -0.55 -16.11 -26.16
C TRP A 236 0.43 -16.63 -25.11
N ASP A 237 1.28 -17.58 -25.54
CA ASP A 237 2.32 -18.16 -24.69
C ASP A 237 3.39 -17.12 -24.31
N THR A 238 3.75 -16.25 -25.26
CA THR A 238 4.69 -15.15 -25.08
C THR A 238 4.17 -13.92 -25.84
N PRO A 239 4.70 -12.71 -25.57
CA PRO A 239 4.32 -11.49 -26.29
C PRO A 239 4.42 -11.57 -27.82
N THR A 240 5.26 -12.46 -28.36
CA THR A 240 5.50 -12.63 -29.80
C THR A 240 4.81 -13.87 -30.40
N SER A 241 4.11 -14.65 -29.59
CA SER A 241 3.43 -15.85 -30.04
C SER A 241 2.26 -15.52 -30.98
N LYS A 242 1.86 -16.49 -31.80
CA LYS A 242 0.56 -16.43 -32.48
C LYS A 242 -0.57 -16.71 -31.49
N PRO A 243 -1.76 -16.15 -31.69
CA PRO A 243 -2.92 -16.45 -30.85
C PRO A 243 -3.35 -17.91 -31.01
N GLU A 244 -3.67 -18.54 -29.89
CA GLU A 244 -4.37 -19.82 -29.83
C GLU A 244 -5.81 -19.59 -29.35
N VAL A 245 -6.81 -20.12 -30.07
CA VAL A 245 -8.20 -20.14 -29.58
C VAL A 245 -8.33 -21.32 -28.62
N ILE A 246 -8.36 -21.05 -27.31
CA ILE A 246 -8.43 -22.08 -26.28
C ILE A 246 -9.87 -22.35 -25.80
N ALA A 247 -10.81 -21.46 -26.13
CA ALA A 247 -12.24 -21.70 -26.00
C ALA A 247 -13.02 -21.02 -27.13
N ASP A 248 -14.07 -21.69 -27.62
CA ASP A 248 -15.08 -21.13 -28.51
C ASP A 248 -16.47 -21.58 -28.02
N ILE A 249 -17.02 -20.81 -27.10
CA ILE A 249 -18.20 -21.18 -26.34
C ILE A 249 -19.45 -20.61 -27.00
N LYS A 250 -20.36 -21.50 -27.40
CA LYS A 250 -21.70 -21.15 -27.85
C LYS A 250 -22.65 -21.06 -26.66
N VAL A 251 -22.93 -19.84 -26.22
CA VAL A 251 -23.70 -19.56 -25.00
C VAL A 251 -25.10 -20.20 -25.03
N SER A 252 -25.73 -20.31 -26.21
CA SER A 252 -27.03 -20.99 -26.36
C SER A 252 -27.03 -22.46 -25.93
N ASP A 253 -25.86 -23.10 -25.91
CA ASP A 253 -25.74 -24.54 -25.64
C ASP A 253 -25.51 -24.82 -24.15
N ILE A 254 -25.45 -23.78 -23.30
CA ILE A 254 -25.27 -23.87 -21.86
C ILE A 254 -26.62 -23.62 -21.16
N PRO A 255 -27.29 -24.66 -20.62
CA PRO A 255 -28.54 -24.50 -19.92
C PRO A 255 -28.43 -23.54 -18.72
N GLY A 256 -29.30 -22.54 -18.66
CA GLY A 256 -29.35 -21.58 -17.56
C GLY A 256 -28.34 -20.43 -17.64
N ALA A 257 -27.49 -20.38 -18.67
CA ALA A 257 -26.60 -19.25 -18.88
C ALA A 257 -27.36 -17.95 -19.21
N GLY A 258 -26.79 -16.81 -18.84
CA GLY A 258 -27.30 -15.49 -19.21
C GLY A 258 -27.14 -15.20 -20.71
N ASN A 259 -27.69 -14.09 -21.17
CA ASN A 259 -27.67 -13.77 -22.61
C ASN A 259 -26.33 -13.21 -23.11
N ARG A 260 -25.62 -12.45 -22.28
CA ARG A 260 -24.44 -11.67 -22.70
C ARG A 260 -23.32 -11.83 -21.68
N HIS A 261 -22.13 -12.20 -22.15
CA HIS A 261 -20.94 -12.45 -21.33
C HIS A 261 -19.70 -11.78 -21.95
N GLY A 262 -18.65 -11.62 -21.15
CA GLY A 262 -17.39 -10.99 -21.56
C GLY A 262 -17.32 -9.49 -21.30
N ASP A 263 -18.31 -8.91 -20.59
CA ASP A 263 -18.22 -7.55 -20.07
C ASP A 263 -17.20 -7.42 -18.92
N ASN A 264 -17.08 -8.46 -18.09
CA ASN A 264 -16.05 -8.63 -17.07
C ASN A 264 -15.35 -9.99 -17.27
N ILE A 265 -14.17 -10.13 -16.67
CA ILE A 265 -13.44 -11.40 -16.55
C ILE A 265 -12.77 -11.44 -15.18
N SER A 266 -12.61 -12.63 -14.62
CA SER A 266 -11.68 -12.85 -13.50
C SER A 266 -10.92 -14.15 -13.76
N VAL A 267 -9.64 -14.02 -14.11
CA VAL A 267 -8.75 -15.13 -14.42
C VAL A 267 -7.99 -15.51 -13.16
N ASN A 268 -8.22 -16.73 -12.67
CA ASN A 268 -7.61 -17.27 -11.45
C ASN A 268 -6.87 -18.56 -11.80
N ILE A 269 -5.63 -18.41 -12.24
CA ILE A 269 -4.78 -19.51 -12.70
C ILE A 269 -3.54 -19.53 -11.81
N ASP A 270 -3.27 -20.68 -11.18
CA ASP A 270 -2.08 -20.88 -10.37
C ASP A 270 -0.82 -21.05 -11.23
N LYS A 271 0.36 -21.07 -10.60
CA LYS A 271 1.65 -21.25 -11.29
C LYS A 271 1.78 -22.52 -12.14
N ASN A 272 0.93 -23.53 -11.90
CA ASN A 272 0.91 -24.78 -12.67
C ASN A 272 -0.07 -24.70 -13.86
N GLY A 273 -0.73 -23.56 -14.05
CA GLY A 273 -1.70 -23.36 -15.11
C GLY A 273 -3.10 -23.88 -14.80
N ASN A 274 -3.43 -24.10 -13.53
CA ASN A 274 -4.72 -24.66 -13.12
C ASN A 274 -5.57 -23.66 -12.35
N GLY A 275 -6.88 -23.72 -12.53
CA GLY A 275 -7.82 -22.91 -11.76
C GLY A 275 -9.10 -22.62 -12.52
N PHE A 276 -9.61 -21.39 -12.42
CA PHE A 276 -10.88 -21.00 -13.02
C PHE A 276 -10.86 -19.62 -13.68
N ILE A 277 -11.69 -19.47 -14.72
CA ILE A 277 -12.07 -18.17 -15.27
C ILE A 277 -13.55 -17.94 -14.99
N PHE A 278 -13.88 -16.77 -14.45
CA PHE A 278 -15.26 -16.36 -14.19
C PHE A 278 -15.69 -15.26 -15.17
N PHE A 279 -16.90 -15.41 -15.73
CA PHE A 279 -17.58 -14.40 -16.55
C PHE A 279 -18.98 -14.15 -15.99
N GLY A 280 -19.21 -12.98 -15.41
CA GLY A 280 -20.54 -12.54 -15.02
C GLY A 280 -21.34 -12.13 -16.25
N ASP A 281 -22.61 -12.52 -16.31
CA ASP A 281 -23.49 -12.05 -17.37
C ASP A 281 -23.86 -10.57 -17.17
N ASN A 282 -24.13 -9.86 -18.26
CA ASN A 282 -24.43 -8.43 -18.22
C ASN A 282 -25.63 -8.10 -17.31
N ALA A 283 -26.63 -8.99 -17.27
CA ALA A 283 -27.83 -8.83 -16.44
C ALA A 283 -27.61 -9.17 -14.96
N SER A 284 -26.40 -9.62 -14.58
CA SER A 284 -26.01 -9.89 -13.18
C SER A 284 -26.86 -10.98 -12.52
N THR A 285 -27.23 -11.97 -13.30
CA THR A 285 -28.06 -13.10 -12.89
C THR A 285 -27.25 -14.39 -12.72
N LYS A 286 -26.14 -14.52 -13.45
CA LYS A 286 -25.34 -15.73 -13.57
C LYS A 286 -23.85 -15.42 -13.71
N PHE A 287 -23.02 -16.38 -13.33
CA PHE A 287 -21.63 -16.47 -13.76
C PHE A 287 -21.43 -17.75 -14.57
N LEU A 288 -20.63 -17.69 -15.61
CA LEU A 288 -19.97 -18.87 -16.17
C LEU A 288 -18.63 -19.04 -15.46
N ARG A 289 -18.42 -20.21 -14.85
CA ARG A 289 -17.12 -20.63 -14.31
C ARG A 289 -16.54 -21.70 -15.24
N LEU A 290 -15.37 -21.43 -15.78
CA LEU A 290 -14.63 -22.34 -16.66
C LEU A 290 -13.44 -22.91 -15.91
N THR A 291 -13.31 -24.24 -15.88
CA THR A 291 -12.08 -24.88 -15.37
C THR A 291 -10.95 -24.68 -16.38
N VAL A 292 -9.77 -24.31 -15.90
CA VAL A 292 -8.54 -24.25 -16.69
C VAL A 292 -7.57 -25.28 -16.16
N SER A 293 -6.92 -26.01 -17.07
CA SER A 293 -5.78 -26.86 -16.75
C SER A 293 -4.63 -26.70 -17.75
N ASN A 294 -3.41 -26.81 -17.24
CA ASN A 294 -2.17 -26.66 -18.02
C ASN A 294 -2.19 -25.38 -18.89
N HIS A 295 -2.67 -24.27 -18.34
CA HIS A 295 -2.79 -22.93 -18.95
C HIS A 295 -3.81 -22.81 -20.09
N LYS A 296 -4.03 -23.88 -20.87
CA LYS A 296 -4.72 -23.80 -22.17
C LYS A 296 -5.98 -24.66 -22.25
N THR A 297 -6.12 -25.69 -21.43
CA THR A 297 -7.23 -26.62 -21.56
C THR A 297 -8.44 -26.07 -20.80
N ILE A 298 -9.51 -25.78 -21.52
CA ILE A 298 -10.75 -25.24 -20.97
C ILE A 298 -11.77 -26.37 -20.82
N GLY A 299 -12.25 -26.59 -19.60
CA GLY A 299 -13.30 -27.55 -19.29
C GLY A 299 -14.71 -27.00 -19.54
N GLU A 300 -15.71 -27.87 -19.37
CA GLU A 300 -17.12 -27.51 -19.56
C GLU A 300 -17.57 -26.36 -18.63
N PRO A 301 -18.30 -25.36 -19.14
CA PRO A 301 -18.80 -24.25 -18.34
C PRO A 301 -19.78 -24.70 -17.25
N LYS A 302 -19.53 -24.27 -16.00
CA LYS A 302 -20.51 -24.37 -14.91
C LYS A 302 -21.24 -23.04 -14.74
N VAL A 303 -22.57 -23.09 -14.69
CA VAL A 303 -23.41 -21.92 -14.42
C VAL A 303 -23.59 -21.76 -12.90
N LEU A 304 -23.21 -20.60 -12.39
CA LEU A 304 -23.38 -20.21 -10.98
C LEU A 304 -24.39 -19.07 -10.87
N THR A 305 -25.08 -18.98 -9.74
CA THR A 305 -25.99 -17.85 -9.48
C THR A 305 -25.17 -16.62 -9.08
N SER A 306 -25.49 -15.47 -9.70
CA SER A 306 -24.93 -14.17 -9.33
C SER A 306 -25.91 -13.38 -8.44
N SER A 307 -25.57 -12.13 -8.15
CA SER A 307 -26.42 -11.17 -7.45
C SER A 307 -26.73 -9.99 -8.37
N ALA A 308 -27.98 -9.51 -8.33
CA ALA A 308 -28.36 -8.27 -9.03
C ALA A 308 -27.53 -7.07 -8.56
N ASP A 309 -26.98 -7.10 -7.34
CA ASP A 309 -26.11 -6.06 -6.81
C ASP A 309 -24.68 -6.11 -7.34
N ALA A 310 -24.26 -7.23 -7.95
CA ALA A 310 -22.94 -7.33 -8.56
C ALA A 310 -22.81 -6.36 -9.76
N THR A 311 -23.87 -6.23 -10.57
CA THR A 311 -23.84 -5.54 -11.88
C THR A 311 -22.90 -6.21 -12.89
N MET A 312 -22.83 -5.67 -14.11
CA MET A 312 -21.84 -6.09 -15.12
C MET A 312 -20.39 -5.77 -14.71
N VAL A 313 -20.18 -4.87 -13.75
CA VAL A 313 -18.87 -4.52 -13.19
C VAL A 313 -18.70 -5.27 -11.88
N THR A 314 -18.15 -6.48 -11.97
CA THR A 314 -17.97 -7.41 -10.86
C THR A 314 -16.79 -8.33 -11.14
N ASN A 315 -16.12 -8.80 -10.09
CA ASN A 315 -14.98 -9.71 -10.21
C ASN A 315 -14.98 -10.72 -9.06
N VAL A 316 -14.40 -11.89 -9.33
CA VAL A 316 -14.21 -12.98 -8.38
C VAL A 316 -12.76 -13.42 -8.44
N TYR A 317 -11.97 -13.08 -7.43
CA TYR A 317 -10.55 -13.42 -7.38
C TYR A 317 -10.23 -14.41 -6.28
N ARG A 318 -9.40 -15.40 -6.59
CA ARG A 318 -8.89 -16.39 -5.66
C ARG A 318 -7.92 -15.70 -4.70
N ILE A 319 -7.98 -16.11 -3.43
CA ILE A 319 -6.93 -15.80 -2.47
C ILE A 319 -5.84 -16.85 -2.66
N GLU A 320 -4.64 -16.42 -3.02
CA GLU A 320 -3.51 -17.30 -3.35
C GLU A 320 -3.29 -18.37 -2.28
N ASP A 321 -2.92 -19.57 -2.72
CA ASP A 321 -2.70 -20.75 -1.89
C ASP A 321 -3.89 -21.20 -1.02
N THR A 322 -5.10 -20.72 -1.30
CA THR A 322 -6.34 -21.18 -0.64
C THR A 322 -7.38 -21.69 -1.64
N GLU A 323 -8.47 -22.28 -1.15
CA GLU A 323 -9.66 -22.62 -1.94
C GLU A 323 -10.73 -21.50 -1.91
N GLN A 324 -10.42 -20.37 -1.29
CA GLN A 324 -11.36 -19.26 -1.09
C GLN A 324 -11.18 -18.19 -2.16
N TYR A 325 -12.27 -17.48 -2.41
CA TYR A 325 -12.34 -16.39 -3.37
C TYR A 325 -12.96 -15.17 -2.69
N VAL A 326 -12.74 -14.01 -3.26
CA VAL A 326 -13.33 -12.75 -2.84
C VAL A 326 -14.07 -12.17 -4.03
N TRP A 327 -15.35 -11.89 -3.82
CA TRP A 327 -16.30 -11.44 -4.83
C TRP A 327 -16.84 -10.07 -4.44
N SER A 328 -16.83 -9.11 -5.38
CA SER A 328 -17.54 -7.85 -5.20
C SER A 328 -18.08 -7.31 -6.52
N GLY A 329 -18.90 -6.28 -6.41
CA GLY A 329 -19.46 -5.56 -7.55
C GLY A 329 -19.96 -4.19 -7.12
N VAL A 330 -20.51 -3.42 -8.06
CA VAL A 330 -20.89 -2.00 -7.83
C VAL A 330 -21.76 -1.82 -6.59
N ARG A 331 -22.74 -2.70 -6.37
CA ARG A 331 -23.58 -2.65 -5.17
C ARG A 331 -23.31 -3.76 -4.16
N LEU A 332 -22.60 -4.81 -4.55
CA LEU A 332 -22.27 -5.94 -3.71
C LEU A 332 -20.97 -5.69 -2.93
N PRO A 333 -20.98 -5.75 -1.59
CA PRO A 333 -19.76 -5.59 -0.80
C PRO A 333 -18.73 -6.68 -1.11
N VAL A 334 -17.48 -6.45 -0.70
CA VAL A 334 -16.44 -7.48 -0.73
C VAL A 334 -16.86 -8.66 0.13
N THR A 335 -17.04 -9.81 -0.52
CA THR A 335 -17.63 -11.01 0.06
C THR A 335 -16.68 -12.18 -0.13
N LEU A 336 -16.29 -12.82 0.97
CA LEU A 336 -15.57 -14.08 0.96
C LEU A 336 -16.52 -15.20 0.51
N VAL A 337 -16.13 -15.95 -0.51
CA VAL A 337 -16.92 -17.03 -1.10
C VAL A 337 -16.09 -18.29 -1.34
N ASP A 338 -16.75 -19.42 -1.56
CA ASP A 338 -16.13 -20.60 -2.18
C ASP A 338 -16.12 -20.51 -3.72
N GLU A 339 -15.53 -21.51 -4.38
CA GLU A 339 -15.46 -21.58 -5.85
C GLU A 339 -16.82 -21.63 -6.56
N SER A 340 -17.91 -21.94 -5.84
CA SER A 340 -19.29 -21.97 -6.35
C SER A 340 -20.08 -20.70 -5.99
N LEU A 341 -19.39 -19.66 -5.51
CA LEU A 341 -19.95 -18.38 -5.04
C LEU A 341 -20.84 -18.52 -3.78
N GLY A 342 -20.66 -19.59 -3.00
CA GLY A 342 -21.28 -19.72 -1.68
C GLY A 342 -20.67 -18.72 -0.71
N SER A 343 -21.48 -17.78 -0.21
CA SER A 343 -21.05 -16.74 0.73
C SER A 343 -20.65 -17.30 2.09
N LYS A 344 -19.49 -16.85 2.59
CA LYS A 344 -18.94 -17.17 3.91
C LYS A 344 -18.97 -15.96 4.84
N TYR A 345 -18.56 -14.80 4.34
CA TYR A 345 -18.59 -13.53 5.08
C TYR A 345 -18.68 -12.37 4.09
N ALA A 346 -19.60 -11.44 4.31
CA ALA A 346 -19.72 -10.22 3.52
C ALA A 346 -19.32 -9.03 4.38
N MET A 347 -18.33 -8.26 3.94
CA MET A 347 -17.92 -7.06 4.67
C MET A 347 -19.03 -6.03 4.67
N ASN A 348 -19.04 -5.17 5.68
CA ASN A 348 -19.95 -4.04 5.69
C ASN A 348 -19.54 -3.04 4.61
N LYS A 349 -20.45 -2.82 3.66
CA LYS A 349 -20.22 -1.94 2.52
C LYS A 349 -19.89 -0.51 2.92
N SER A 350 -20.41 -0.01 4.05
CA SER A 350 -20.10 1.35 4.52
C SER A 350 -18.65 1.54 4.96
N ASN A 351 -17.96 0.44 5.25
CA ASN A 351 -16.57 0.43 5.72
C ASN A 351 -15.57 0.38 4.56
N LEU A 352 -16.05 0.33 3.32
CA LEU A 352 -15.24 0.20 2.11
C LEU A 352 -15.49 1.36 1.15
N GLU A 353 -14.55 1.56 0.23
CA GLU A 353 -14.69 2.54 -0.84
C GLU A 353 -15.97 2.27 -1.64
N THR A 354 -16.67 3.35 -2.01
CA THR A 354 -17.94 3.22 -2.72
C THR A 354 -17.70 2.56 -4.08
N GLU A 355 -18.46 1.50 -4.39
CA GLU A 355 -18.30 0.69 -5.61
C GLU A 355 -16.92 0.01 -5.73
N ALA A 356 -16.36 -0.47 -4.61
CA ALA A 356 -15.15 -1.28 -4.59
C ALA A 356 -15.30 -2.59 -5.39
N VAL A 357 -14.64 -2.66 -6.55
CA VAL A 357 -14.58 -3.82 -7.44
C VAL A 357 -13.14 -4.32 -7.60
N ALA A 358 -12.96 -5.39 -8.39
CA ALA A 358 -11.69 -6.09 -8.54
C ALA A 358 -10.95 -6.34 -7.21
N PRO A 359 -11.59 -7.04 -6.25
CA PRO A 359 -11.01 -7.19 -4.92
C PRO A 359 -9.95 -8.31 -4.90
N ARG A 360 -8.76 -8.05 -4.37
CA ARG A 360 -7.70 -9.06 -4.19
C ARG A 360 -7.16 -9.01 -2.76
N ILE A 361 -7.00 -10.18 -2.15
CA ILE A 361 -6.40 -10.31 -0.82
C ILE A 361 -5.08 -11.06 -0.95
N PHE A 362 -4.02 -10.51 -0.35
CA PHE A 362 -2.68 -11.10 -0.35
C PHE A 362 -1.93 -10.77 0.94
N THR A 363 -0.81 -11.45 1.15
CA THR A 363 0.09 -11.22 2.29
C THR A 363 1.40 -10.67 1.78
N PHE A 364 1.92 -9.64 2.44
CA PHE A 364 3.22 -9.04 2.15
C PHE A 364 3.91 -8.68 3.47
N ASN A 365 5.12 -9.20 3.67
CA ASN A 365 5.95 -8.95 4.85
C ASN A 365 5.16 -9.07 6.18
N GLU A 366 4.50 -10.23 6.36
CA GLU A 366 3.71 -10.60 7.56
C GLU A 366 2.39 -9.83 7.77
N GLU A 367 2.08 -8.81 6.96
CA GLU A 367 0.77 -8.15 6.95
C GLU A 367 -0.13 -8.69 5.83
N ARG A 368 -1.45 -8.59 6.01
CA ARG A 368 -2.44 -9.00 5.02
C ARG A 368 -3.21 -7.78 4.54
N TYR A 369 -3.37 -7.64 3.23
CA TYR A 369 -4.03 -6.50 2.61
C TYR A 369 -5.19 -6.92 1.72
N LEU A 370 -6.16 -6.01 1.59
CA LEU A 370 -7.18 -6.03 0.55
C LEU A 370 -6.92 -4.84 -0.39
N ILE A 371 -6.75 -5.11 -1.69
CA ILE A 371 -6.76 -4.07 -2.72
C ILE A 371 -8.06 -4.12 -3.50
N VAL A 372 -8.58 -2.95 -3.84
CA VAL A 372 -9.79 -2.76 -4.66
C VAL A 372 -9.58 -1.57 -5.59
N CYS A 373 -10.36 -1.51 -6.66
CA CYS A 373 -10.52 -0.29 -7.45
C CYS A 373 -11.99 0.12 -7.43
N SER A 374 -12.29 1.38 -7.13
CA SER A 374 -13.66 1.88 -7.23
C SER A 374 -14.06 2.13 -8.68
N ALA A 375 -15.26 1.67 -9.05
CA ALA A 375 -15.71 1.68 -10.44
C ALA A 375 -16.18 3.05 -10.93
N GLY A 376 -17.23 3.62 -10.32
CA GLY A 376 -17.92 4.79 -10.86
C GLY A 376 -18.87 4.42 -12.00
N GLN A 377 -19.78 3.48 -11.75
CA GLN A 377 -20.73 2.95 -12.73
C GLN A 377 -21.98 3.83 -12.83
N GLY A 378 -22.18 4.41 -14.01
CA GLY A 378 -23.27 5.31 -14.36
C GLY A 378 -22.92 6.78 -14.11
N SER A 379 -23.50 7.68 -14.91
CA SER A 379 -23.22 9.12 -14.86
C SER A 379 -23.66 9.80 -13.55
N ALA A 380 -24.51 9.13 -12.76
CA ALA A 380 -24.95 9.60 -11.45
C ALA A 380 -24.15 9.01 -10.28
N SER A 381 -23.14 8.17 -10.56
CA SER A 381 -22.28 7.61 -9.52
C SER A 381 -21.55 8.73 -8.77
N LYS A 382 -21.41 8.53 -7.46
CA LYS A 382 -20.63 9.40 -6.57
C LYS A 382 -19.29 8.76 -6.17
N ALA A 383 -19.01 7.54 -6.65
CA ALA A 383 -17.72 6.92 -6.41
C ALA A 383 -16.62 7.73 -7.10
N THR A 384 -15.54 7.99 -6.38
CA THR A 384 -14.33 8.61 -6.95
C THR A 384 -13.41 7.48 -7.40
N PRO A 385 -13.19 7.26 -8.72
CA PRO A 385 -12.37 6.16 -9.20
C PRO A 385 -10.97 6.18 -8.60
N SER A 386 -10.62 5.16 -7.85
CA SER A 386 -9.42 5.11 -7.02
C SER A 386 -8.93 3.67 -6.86
N LEU A 387 -7.61 3.48 -6.84
CA LEU A 387 -6.97 2.29 -6.28
C LEU A 387 -6.87 2.47 -4.77
N VAL A 388 -7.33 1.49 -4.00
CA VAL A 388 -7.45 1.58 -2.54
C VAL A 388 -6.91 0.32 -1.88
N VAL A 389 -6.20 0.48 -0.77
CA VAL A 389 -5.61 -0.59 0.05
C VAL A 389 -6.15 -0.52 1.47
N TYR A 390 -6.61 -1.66 2.00
CA TYR A 390 -7.04 -1.82 3.38
C TYR A 390 -6.18 -2.85 4.11
N ASN A 391 -5.93 -2.61 5.41
CA ASN A 391 -5.26 -3.55 6.28
C ASN A 391 -6.22 -4.61 6.83
N LEU A 392 -5.95 -5.88 6.53
CA LEU A 392 -6.67 -7.06 7.02
C LEU A 392 -5.75 -7.98 7.84
N THR A 393 -4.73 -7.43 8.50
CA THR A 393 -3.74 -8.24 9.24
C THR A 393 -4.34 -8.91 10.48
N LYS A 394 -5.21 -8.22 11.21
CA LYS A 394 -5.78 -8.74 12.46
C LYS A 394 -6.76 -9.86 12.18
N GLY A 395 -6.36 -11.11 12.39
CA GLY A 395 -7.24 -12.28 12.28
C GLY A 395 -6.50 -13.50 11.72
N SER A 396 -6.70 -14.67 12.33
CA SER A 396 -5.98 -15.89 11.95
C SER A 396 -6.40 -16.39 10.56
N THR A 397 -7.68 -16.22 10.22
CA THR A 397 -8.25 -16.57 8.91
C THR A 397 -8.69 -15.32 8.15
N VAL A 398 -8.94 -15.44 6.85
CA VAL A 398 -9.45 -14.32 6.05
C VAL A 398 -10.83 -13.87 6.55
N ALA A 399 -11.71 -14.82 6.89
CA ALA A 399 -13.04 -14.49 7.41
C ALA A 399 -12.94 -13.71 8.73
N GLU A 400 -12.11 -14.16 9.67
CA GLU A 400 -11.87 -13.46 10.93
C GLU A 400 -11.26 -12.08 10.71
N ALA A 401 -10.35 -11.94 9.73
CA ALA A 401 -9.75 -10.66 9.40
C ALA A 401 -10.76 -9.65 8.83
N MET A 402 -11.62 -10.09 7.92
CA MET A 402 -12.72 -9.25 7.41
C MET A 402 -13.69 -8.87 8.54
N GLN A 403 -13.99 -9.80 9.46
CA GLN A 403 -14.82 -9.53 10.62
C GLN A 403 -14.20 -8.49 11.57
N LYS A 404 -12.92 -8.65 11.92
CA LYS A 404 -12.22 -7.72 12.80
C LYS A 404 -12.05 -6.33 12.19
N PHE A 405 -11.91 -6.24 10.87
CA PHE A 405 -11.93 -4.96 10.16
C PHE A 405 -13.29 -4.27 10.35
N ASP A 406 -14.40 -5.00 10.17
CA ASP A 406 -15.74 -4.44 10.33
C ASP A 406 -16.08 -4.05 11.77
N GLU A 407 -15.61 -4.83 12.75
CA GLU A 407 -15.76 -4.55 14.18
C GLU A 407 -14.88 -3.39 14.67
N GLY A 408 -13.83 -3.05 13.93
CA GLY A 408 -12.94 -1.94 14.26
C GLY A 408 -13.58 -0.57 14.07
N ASP A 409 -13.02 0.45 14.73
CA ASP A 409 -13.52 1.83 14.63
C ASP A 409 -12.93 2.62 13.45
N ASN A 410 -11.81 2.16 12.88
CA ASN A 410 -11.11 2.83 11.79
C ASN A 410 -11.20 2.01 10.51
N HIS A 411 -11.93 2.53 9.53
CA HIS A 411 -12.08 1.96 8.19
C HIS A 411 -11.43 2.82 7.11
N ASN A 412 -10.51 3.73 7.49
CA ASN A 412 -9.73 4.47 6.50
C ASN A 412 -8.77 3.51 5.78
N PRO A 413 -8.57 3.69 4.46
CA PRO A 413 -7.58 2.91 3.75
C PRO A 413 -6.16 3.29 4.18
N ASP A 414 -5.26 2.30 4.21
CA ASP A 414 -3.82 2.52 4.44
C ASP A 414 -3.20 3.30 3.26
N TYR A 415 -3.76 3.13 2.05
CA TYR A 415 -3.35 3.85 0.86
C TYR A 415 -4.51 4.08 -0.11
N LYS A 416 -4.52 5.25 -0.75
CA LYS A 416 -5.47 5.60 -1.80
C LYS A 416 -4.80 6.43 -2.89
N PHE A 417 -4.95 5.99 -4.14
CA PHE A 417 -4.59 6.77 -5.32
C PHE A 417 -5.82 7.05 -6.17
N ILE A 418 -6.10 8.33 -6.44
CA ILE A 418 -7.26 8.74 -7.25
C ILE A 418 -6.88 8.71 -8.73
N LEU A 419 -7.56 7.89 -9.53
CA LEU A 419 -7.33 7.75 -10.97
C LEU A 419 -7.96 8.89 -11.80
N GLY A 420 -8.81 9.71 -11.17
CA GLY A 420 -9.57 10.75 -11.84
C GLY A 420 -10.72 10.20 -12.71
N GLY A 421 -11.30 11.07 -13.53
CA GLY A 421 -12.47 10.78 -14.35
C GLY A 421 -13.81 10.85 -13.58
N SER A 422 -14.90 10.60 -14.30
CA SER A 422 -16.27 10.65 -13.76
C SER A 422 -17.03 9.36 -14.06
N GLY A 423 -18.23 9.22 -13.47
CA GLY A 423 -19.06 8.04 -13.64
C GLY A 423 -19.45 7.79 -15.11
N ASN A 424 -19.35 6.55 -15.59
CA ASN A 424 -19.67 6.19 -16.98
C ASN A 424 -20.40 4.85 -17.10
N GLY A 425 -20.98 4.57 -18.26
CA GLY A 425 -21.85 3.39 -18.47
C GLY A 425 -21.13 2.04 -18.55
N ALA A 426 -19.80 2.02 -18.60
CA ALA A 426 -19.00 0.80 -18.70
C ALA A 426 -17.73 0.94 -17.84
N ALA A 427 -17.93 1.17 -16.54
CA ALA A 427 -16.88 1.53 -15.61
C ALA A 427 -16.08 0.31 -15.11
N LEU A 428 -15.63 -0.52 -16.04
CA LEU A 428 -14.84 -1.71 -15.73
C LEU A 428 -13.50 -1.27 -15.14
N ALA A 429 -13.12 -1.91 -14.05
CA ALA A 429 -11.89 -1.67 -13.34
C ALA A 429 -11.16 -2.97 -13.03
N GLN A 430 -9.85 -2.89 -12.89
CA GLN A 430 -8.96 -4.00 -12.61
C GLN A 430 -7.96 -3.60 -11.52
N THR A 431 -7.57 -4.59 -10.74
CA THR A 431 -6.42 -4.52 -9.85
C THR A 431 -5.53 -5.70 -10.13
N ASP A 432 -4.23 -5.52 -9.94
CA ASP A 432 -3.22 -6.58 -9.94
C ASP A 432 -2.14 -6.21 -8.92
N TYR A 433 -1.30 -7.17 -8.54
CA TYR A 433 -0.15 -6.91 -7.67
C TYR A 433 1.01 -7.85 -8.01
N LEU A 434 2.21 -7.44 -7.63
CA LEU A 434 3.42 -8.26 -7.62
C LEU A 434 4.15 -8.03 -6.30
N ILE A 435 4.68 -9.10 -5.72
CA ILE A 435 5.60 -9.04 -4.60
C ILE A 435 6.99 -9.37 -5.11
N GLU A 436 7.89 -8.38 -5.10
CA GLU A 436 9.30 -8.62 -5.39
C GLU A 436 10.00 -9.12 -4.12
N LYS A 437 10.77 -10.21 -4.29
CA LYS A 437 11.55 -10.82 -3.22
C LYS A 437 13.03 -10.45 -3.36
N ASP A 438 13.73 -10.36 -2.23
CA ASP A 438 15.18 -10.20 -2.19
C ASP A 438 15.91 -11.50 -2.58
N GLU A 439 17.25 -11.45 -2.59
CA GLU A 439 18.11 -12.60 -2.87
C GLU A 439 17.95 -13.78 -1.88
N ASN A 440 17.34 -13.53 -0.71
CA ASN A 440 17.08 -14.52 0.33
C ASN A 440 15.63 -15.07 0.26
N GLY A 441 14.83 -14.62 -0.72
CA GLY A 441 13.43 -15.01 -0.87
C GLY A 441 12.46 -14.31 0.09
N LYS A 442 12.90 -13.28 0.81
CA LYS A 442 12.05 -12.44 1.67
C LYS A 442 11.38 -11.35 0.85
N ASP A 443 10.18 -10.94 1.27
CA ASP A 443 9.46 -9.85 0.63
C ASP A 443 10.26 -8.54 0.78
N ALA A 444 10.47 -7.84 -0.34
CA ALA A 444 11.29 -6.62 -0.38
C ALA A 444 10.51 -5.40 -0.85
N LYS A 445 9.61 -5.60 -1.82
CA LYS A 445 8.83 -4.51 -2.41
C LYS A 445 7.46 -5.01 -2.84
N LEU A 446 6.43 -4.25 -2.49
CA LEU A 446 5.06 -4.47 -2.93
C LEU A 446 4.78 -3.55 -4.11
N CYS A 447 4.35 -4.11 -5.24
CA CYS A 447 3.88 -3.37 -6.40
C CYS A 447 2.39 -3.64 -6.57
N ILE A 448 1.57 -2.59 -6.61
CA ILE A 448 0.13 -2.69 -6.86
C ILE A 448 -0.24 -1.89 -8.10
N PHE A 449 -1.28 -2.37 -8.77
CA PHE A 449 -1.79 -1.80 -10.01
C PHE A 449 -3.28 -1.56 -9.89
N GLY A 450 -3.73 -0.43 -10.45
CA GLY A 450 -5.15 -0.11 -10.58
C GLY A 450 -5.42 0.46 -11.98
N SER A 451 -6.48 -0.03 -12.62
CA SER A 451 -6.95 0.53 -13.90
C SER A 451 -8.45 0.69 -13.89
N ARG A 452 -8.93 1.76 -14.51
CA ARG A 452 -10.36 2.00 -14.67
C ARG A 452 -10.66 2.65 -16.02
N THR A 453 -11.67 2.09 -16.70
CA THR A 453 -12.14 2.55 -18.01
C THR A 453 -12.45 4.04 -17.99
N ASP A 454 -11.91 4.81 -18.94
CA ASP A 454 -12.10 6.28 -19.02
C ASP A 454 -11.40 7.08 -17.92
N SER A 455 -10.47 6.46 -17.18
CA SER A 455 -9.62 7.13 -16.18
C SER A 455 -8.13 6.84 -16.38
N GLY A 456 -7.76 5.68 -16.92
CA GLY A 456 -6.37 5.29 -17.13
C GLY A 456 -5.93 4.18 -16.18
N PHE A 457 -4.63 4.15 -15.86
CA PHE A 457 -4.07 3.21 -14.89
C PHE A 457 -2.90 3.81 -14.10
N VAL A 458 -2.54 3.16 -13.00
CA VAL A 458 -1.42 3.54 -12.13
C VAL A 458 -0.68 2.28 -11.67
N ILE A 459 0.65 2.40 -11.49
CA ILE A 459 1.48 1.44 -10.76
C ILE A 459 2.06 2.16 -9.54
N CYS A 460 1.86 1.59 -8.34
CA CYS A 460 2.41 2.12 -7.10
C CYS A 460 3.32 1.06 -6.46
N GLU A 461 4.56 1.45 -6.12
CA GLU A 461 5.54 0.58 -5.47
C GLU A 461 5.84 1.07 -4.05
N PHE A 462 5.98 0.12 -3.12
CA PHE A 462 6.20 0.39 -1.71
C PHE A 462 7.32 -0.52 -1.18
N PRO A 463 8.31 0.02 -0.47
CA PRO A 463 9.27 -0.80 0.26
C PRO A 463 8.60 -1.45 1.48
N ILE A 464 9.25 -2.44 2.07
CA ILE A 464 8.91 -2.87 3.44
C ILE A 464 9.09 -1.72 4.43
N LYS A 465 8.28 -1.68 5.50
CA LYS A 465 8.55 -0.80 6.64
C LYS A 465 9.94 -1.11 7.19
N GLN A 466 10.69 -0.05 7.50
CA GLN A 466 11.97 -0.13 8.20
C GLN A 466 11.77 0.40 9.60
N GLU A 467 12.43 -0.20 10.57
CA GLU A 467 12.39 0.32 11.93
C GLU A 467 12.97 1.73 11.97
N GLU A 468 12.34 2.60 12.75
CA GLU A 468 12.88 3.94 12.98
C GLU A 468 14.16 3.82 13.83
N GLU A 469 15.30 4.10 13.21
CA GLU A 469 16.58 4.33 13.90
C GLU A 469 16.62 5.76 14.47
N ASP A 470 15.69 6.09 15.37
CA ASP A 470 15.59 7.38 16.05
C ASP A 470 16.03 7.34 17.51
#